data_AF-A0A061G4E2-F1
#
_entry.id   AF-A0A061G4E2-F1
#
_cell.length_a   1.000
_cell.length_b   1.000
_cell.length_c   1.000
_cell.angle_alpha   90.00
_cell.angle_beta   90.00
_cell.angle_gamma   90.00
#
_symmetry.space_group_name_H-M   'P 1'
#
loop_
_entity.id
_entity.type
_entity.pdbx_description
1 polymer ?
#
loop_
_entity_poly.entity_id
_entity_poly.type
_entity_poly.pdbx_seq_one_letter_code
_entity_poly.pdbx_strand_id
1 'polypeptide(L)'
;MFLAVIRCRATAAPLNSAYTTEEFEFYLSDSQSKLLLVPAQGIKSAQAAASKLNIPHVSATLQDENSKVALSSNPDSHLDSVHQLVNDPADVSLFLHTSGTTSRPKGVPLTQLNLATSTLNIKSVYKLTESDSTVIVLPLFHVHGLLAGLLSSLISGAAVALPAAGRFSASTFWTDVIKYNATWYTAVPTIHQIILDRHESKPEPAYPNLRFIRSCSASLAPSVLARLEAAFDAPVLEAYAMTEASHLMASNPLPECGPHKAGSVGKPVGQKISPIEVDAVLLSHPNVAQAVAFGVPDEKYGEEINCAVIPREGVNLEEAEISQYCKKNLASFKVPKKVFITGSLPKTATGKIQRRIVAEHFLSQMSAAKVPKFGA
;
A
#
# COMPACT_ATOMS: atom_id res chain seq x y z
N MET A 1 -6.07 9.58 -16.96
CA MET A 1 -4.73 10.11 -17.32
C MET A 1 -3.59 9.55 -16.48
N PHE A 2 -3.63 9.58 -15.14
CA PHE A 2 -2.55 9.06 -14.28
C PHE A 2 -1.98 7.70 -14.74
N LEU A 3 -2.84 6.70 -14.94
CA LEU A 3 -2.43 5.36 -15.37
C LEU A 3 -1.77 5.34 -16.76
N ALA A 4 -2.19 6.21 -17.68
CA ALA A 4 -1.59 6.32 -19.00
C ALA A 4 -0.15 6.86 -18.92
N VAL A 5 0.09 7.86 -18.07
CA VAL A 5 1.43 8.42 -17.85
C VAL A 5 2.39 7.34 -17.36
N ILE A 6 2.01 6.61 -16.30
CA ILE A 6 2.89 5.58 -15.72
C ILE A 6 3.06 4.38 -16.68
N ARG A 7 2.04 4.06 -17.49
CA ARG A 7 2.11 3.01 -18.51
C ARG A 7 3.16 3.35 -19.57
N CYS A 8 3.29 4.61 -19.94
CA CYS A 8 4.28 5.11 -20.89
C CYS A 8 5.68 5.30 -20.29
N ARG A 9 5.97 4.72 -19.10
CA ARG A 9 7.24 4.86 -18.36
C ARG A 9 7.60 6.31 -17.98
N ALA A 10 6.60 7.19 -17.92
CA ALA A 10 6.76 8.54 -17.43
C ALA A 10 6.38 8.64 -15.94
N THR A 11 6.86 9.69 -15.28
CA THR A 11 6.54 10.01 -13.89
C THR A 11 5.33 10.94 -13.83
N ALA A 12 4.28 10.54 -13.11
CA ALA A 12 3.15 11.41 -12.83
C ALA A 12 3.43 12.28 -11.59
N ALA A 13 3.17 13.58 -11.69
CA ALA A 13 3.24 14.52 -10.56
C ALA A 13 1.87 15.20 -10.36
N PRO A 14 0.92 14.55 -9.66
CA PRO A 14 -0.38 15.15 -9.36
C PRO A 14 -0.23 16.40 -8.50
N LEU A 15 -0.87 17.50 -8.89
CA LEU A 15 -0.83 18.78 -8.17
C LEU A 15 -2.23 19.20 -7.70
N ASN A 16 -2.29 19.98 -6.62
CA ASN A 16 -3.53 20.56 -6.14
C ASN A 16 -4.02 21.63 -7.14
N SER A 17 -5.25 21.48 -7.63
CA SER A 17 -5.85 22.44 -8.56
C SER A 17 -6.09 23.82 -7.97
N ALA A 18 -6.03 23.95 -6.63
CA ALA A 18 -6.23 25.20 -5.91
C ALA A 18 -4.93 26.02 -5.73
N TYR A 19 -3.78 25.55 -6.21
CA TYR A 19 -2.53 26.29 -6.09
C TYR A 19 -2.56 27.63 -6.83
N THR A 20 -1.84 28.62 -6.28
CA THR A 20 -1.54 29.88 -6.97
C THR A 20 -0.57 29.64 -8.14
N THR A 21 -0.40 30.66 -8.99
CA THR A 21 0.54 30.59 -10.11
C THR A 21 1.98 30.37 -9.61
N GLU A 22 2.37 31.03 -8.52
CA GLU A 22 3.71 30.92 -7.92
C GLU A 22 3.95 29.55 -7.31
N GLU A 23 2.94 28.97 -6.67
CA GLU A 23 2.99 27.61 -6.16
C GLU A 23 3.12 26.59 -7.31
N PHE A 24 2.33 26.75 -8.37
CA PHE A 24 2.48 25.92 -9.58
C PHE A 24 3.87 26.06 -10.20
N GLU A 25 4.41 27.27 -10.29
CA GLU A 25 5.75 27.52 -10.82
C GLU A 25 6.81 26.78 -9.99
N PHE A 26 6.72 26.87 -8.66
CA PHE A 26 7.61 26.14 -7.76
C PHE A 26 7.54 24.63 -8.01
N TYR A 27 6.34 24.04 -7.98
CA TYR A 27 6.19 22.58 -8.10
C TYR A 27 6.53 22.05 -9.49
N LEU A 28 6.14 22.75 -10.56
CA LEU A 28 6.47 22.37 -11.93
C LEU A 28 7.98 22.42 -12.19
N SER A 29 8.66 23.44 -11.64
CA SER A 29 10.11 23.60 -11.73
C SER A 29 10.85 22.53 -10.92
N ASP A 30 10.48 22.35 -9.65
CA ASP A 30 11.13 21.39 -8.74
C ASP A 30 10.97 19.94 -9.22
N SER A 31 9.79 19.58 -9.73
CA SER A 31 9.56 18.26 -10.32
C SER A 31 10.14 18.09 -11.73
N GLN A 32 10.76 19.15 -12.29
CA GLN A 32 11.27 19.20 -13.66
C GLN A 32 10.24 18.78 -14.73
N SER A 33 8.98 19.17 -14.53
CA SER A 33 7.85 18.78 -15.38
C SER A 33 8.08 19.10 -16.86
N LYS A 34 7.72 18.15 -17.74
CA LYS A 34 7.85 18.29 -19.20
C LYS A 34 6.53 18.49 -19.94
N LEU A 35 5.41 18.22 -19.28
CA LEU A 35 4.07 18.34 -19.83
C LEU A 35 3.09 18.61 -18.69
N LEU A 36 2.23 19.60 -18.85
CA LEU A 36 1.11 19.86 -17.94
C LEU A 36 -0.18 19.28 -18.54
N LEU A 37 -0.81 18.33 -17.84
CA LEU A 37 -2.15 17.83 -18.18
C LEU A 37 -3.22 18.56 -17.37
N VAL A 38 -4.24 19.09 -18.04
CA VAL A 38 -5.37 19.81 -17.42
C VAL A 38 -6.71 19.25 -17.90
N PRO A 39 -7.82 19.47 -17.17
CA PRO A 39 -9.15 19.19 -17.71
C PRO A 39 -9.48 20.10 -18.89
N ALA A 40 -10.55 19.79 -19.64
CA ALA A 40 -11.00 20.56 -20.81
C ALA A 40 -11.14 22.06 -20.55
N GLN A 41 -11.71 22.43 -19.40
CA GLN A 41 -11.91 23.81 -18.96
C GLN A 41 -10.61 24.54 -18.56
N GLY A 42 -9.49 23.83 -18.48
CA GLY A 42 -8.20 24.35 -18.05
C GLY A 42 -8.13 24.70 -16.56
N ILE A 43 -6.96 25.19 -16.15
CA ILE A 43 -6.68 25.75 -14.82
C ILE A 43 -5.77 26.96 -15.05
N LYS A 44 -6.33 28.17 -14.93
CA LYS A 44 -5.64 29.42 -15.32
C LYS A 44 -4.28 29.60 -14.65
N SER A 45 -4.19 29.39 -13.33
CA SER A 45 -2.94 29.53 -12.57
C SER A 45 -1.88 28.52 -13.02
N ALA A 46 -2.26 27.25 -13.21
CA ALA A 46 -1.36 26.21 -13.71
C ALA A 46 -0.85 26.50 -15.12
N GLN A 47 -1.73 26.94 -16.03
CA GLN A 47 -1.37 27.25 -17.41
C GLN A 47 -0.47 28.50 -17.50
N ALA A 48 -0.70 29.51 -16.65
CA ALA A 48 0.16 30.68 -16.55
C ALA A 48 1.58 30.29 -16.09
N ALA A 49 1.69 29.46 -15.06
CA ALA A 49 2.96 28.94 -14.57
C ALA A 49 3.69 28.10 -15.63
N ALA A 50 2.96 27.17 -16.28
CA ALA A 50 3.52 26.35 -17.36
C ALA A 50 4.03 27.19 -18.52
N SER A 51 3.29 28.23 -18.93
CA SER A 51 3.70 29.15 -20.00
C SER A 51 4.98 29.90 -19.63
N LYS A 52 5.09 30.39 -18.39
CA LYS A 52 6.30 31.06 -17.88
C LYS A 52 7.52 30.13 -17.87
N LEU A 53 7.33 28.86 -17.58
CA LEU A 53 8.37 27.84 -17.55
C LEU A 53 8.63 27.18 -18.92
N ASN A 54 7.94 27.61 -19.99
CA ASN A 54 7.97 26.99 -21.32
C ASN A 54 7.60 25.50 -21.32
N ILE A 55 6.67 25.10 -20.45
CA ILE A 55 6.13 23.73 -20.36
C ILE A 55 4.86 23.66 -21.24
N PRO A 56 4.79 22.75 -22.23
CA PRO A 56 3.58 22.56 -23.01
C PRO A 56 2.44 22.08 -22.11
N HIS A 57 1.21 22.49 -22.42
CA HIS A 57 0.02 22.01 -21.72
C HIS A 57 -0.97 21.38 -22.71
N VAL A 58 -1.60 20.29 -22.26
CA VAL A 58 -2.57 19.52 -23.03
C VAL A 58 -3.80 19.30 -22.17
N SER A 59 -4.98 19.57 -22.73
CA SER A 59 -6.23 19.22 -22.06
C SER A 59 -6.64 17.78 -22.38
N ALA A 60 -7.20 17.09 -21.39
CA ALA A 60 -7.72 15.73 -21.53
C ALA A 60 -9.22 15.70 -21.21
N THR A 61 -10.00 15.07 -22.08
CA THR A 61 -11.46 15.02 -21.98
C THR A 61 -11.96 13.62 -22.30
N LEU A 62 -12.94 13.14 -21.52
CA LEU A 62 -13.73 11.96 -21.84
C LEU A 62 -15.16 12.43 -22.12
N GLN A 63 -15.65 12.25 -23.34
CA GLN A 63 -16.95 12.77 -23.76
C GLN A 63 -18.11 11.93 -23.24
N ASP A 64 -18.00 10.61 -23.38
CA ASP A 64 -18.99 9.62 -22.96
C ASP A 64 -18.30 8.27 -22.66
N GLU A 65 -19.08 7.29 -22.22
CA GLU A 65 -18.62 5.96 -21.80
C GLU A 65 -18.04 5.09 -22.93
N ASN A 66 -18.37 5.37 -24.19
CA ASN A 66 -17.92 4.63 -25.37
C ASN A 66 -16.78 5.35 -26.11
N SER A 67 -16.53 6.62 -25.77
CA SER A 67 -15.50 7.44 -26.37
C SER A 67 -14.11 7.17 -25.78
N LYS A 68 -13.08 7.30 -26.62
CA LYS A 68 -11.69 7.36 -26.14
C LYS A 68 -11.44 8.70 -25.46
N VAL A 69 -10.45 8.75 -24.55
CA VAL A 69 -9.97 10.01 -23.99
C VAL A 69 -9.36 10.84 -25.11
N ALA A 70 -9.91 12.03 -25.35
CA ALA A 70 -9.39 13.00 -26.33
C ALA A 70 -8.34 13.91 -25.66
N LEU A 71 -7.25 14.17 -26.37
CA LEU A 71 -6.21 15.12 -25.99
C LEU A 71 -6.24 16.32 -26.95
N SER A 72 -6.04 17.54 -26.45
CA SER A 72 -6.03 18.74 -27.31
C SER A 72 -4.84 18.83 -28.27
N SER A 73 -3.76 18.10 -27.99
CA SER A 73 -2.66 17.91 -28.94
C SER A 73 -3.00 16.78 -29.89
N ASN A 74 -2.74 16.99 -31.18
CA ASN A 74 -2.95 15.99 -32.22
C ASN A 74 -1.61 15.38 -32.67
N PRO A 75 -1.02 14.41 -31.94
CA PRO A 75 0.08 13.64 -32.49
C PRO A 75 -0.49 12.57 -33.43
N ASP A 76 0.15 12.38 -34.58
CA ASP A 76 0.06 11.14 -35.36
C ASP A 76 0.37 9.98 -34.40
N SER A 77 -0.68 9.27 -33.94
CA SER A 77 -0.56 8.27 -32.88
C SER A 77 -0.54 6.87 -33.48
N HIS A 78 0.65 6.27 -33.53
CA HIS A 78 0.78 4.84 -33.78
C HIS A 78 0.46 4.07 -32.50
N LEU A 79 -0.76 3.51 -32.43
CA LEU A 79 -1.26 2.67 -31.32
C LEU A 79 -0.31 1.52 -30.97
N ASP A 80 0.46 1.03 -31.94
CA ASP A 80 1.41 -0.08 -31.78
C ASP A 80 2.57 0.23 -30.84
N SER A 81 2.87 1.52 -30.59
CA SER A 81 4.05 1.94 -29.81
C SER A 81 3.95 1.62 -28.31
N VAL A 82 2.75 1.68 -27.71
CA VAL A 82 2.59 1.47 -26.26
C VAL A 82 2.65 -0.01 -25.88
N HIS A 83 2.16 -0.90 -26.74
CA HIS A 83 2.17 -2.36 -26.48
C HIS A 83 3.58 -2.92 -26.33
N GLN A 84 4.58 -2.33 -26.99
CA GLN A 84 5.97 -2.75 -26.93
C GLN A 84 6.70 -2.24 -25.66
N LEU A 85 6.13 -1.26 -24.95
CA LEU A 85 6.74 -0.73 -23.73
C LEU A 85 6.59 -1.74 -22.58
N VAL A 86 7.72 -2.10 -21.97
CA VAL A 86 7.77 -2.85 -20.71
C VAL A 86 8.12 -1.89 -19.59
N ASN A 87 7.28 -1.81 -18.56
CA ASN A 87 7.54 -1.00 -17.38
C ASN A 87 8.56 -1.71 -16.48
N ASP A 88 9.65 -1.02 -16.14
CA ASP A 88 10.65 -1.54 -15.20
C ASP A 88 10.15 -1.28 -13.76
N PRO A 89 10.25 -2.25 -12.83
CA PRO A 89 9.96 -2.02 -11.42
C PRO A 89 10.66 -0.80 -10.82
N ALA A 90 11.85 -0.44 -11.31
CA ALA A 90 12.63 0.72 -10.86
C ALA A 90 12.22 2.05 -11.52
N ASP A 91 11.35 2.05 -12.53
CA ASP A 91 10.86 3.28 -13.17
C ASP A 91 10.14 4.15 -12.12
N VAL A 92 10.53 5.43 -11.99
CA VAL A 92 9.79 6.38 -11.14
C VAL A 92 8.45 6.69 -11.79
N SER A 93 7.36 6.35 -11.11
CA SER A 93 5.99 6.44 -11.63
C SER A 93 5.16 7.54 -10.98
N LEU A 94 5.48 7.91 -9.73
CA LEU A 94 4.81 8.96 -8.99
C LEU A 94 5.83 9.86 -8.32
N PHE A 95 5.65 11.17 -8.44
CA PHE A 95 6.44 12.17 -7.71
C PHE A 95 5.49 13.06 -6.91
N LEU A 96 5.78 13.20 -5.62
CA LEU A 96 4.97 14.00 -4.70
C LEU A 96 5.86 14.82 -3.79
N HIS A 97 5.31 15.86 -3.20
CA HIS A 97 5.97 16.61 -2.14
C HIS A 97 5.42 16.23 -0.77
N THR A 98 6.30 16.18 0.23
CA THR A 98 5.88 16.09 1.64
C THR A 98 5.23 17.39 2.08
N SER A 99 4.18 17.33 2.91
CA SER A 99 3.39 18.48 3.40
C SER A 99 4.13 19.46 4.35
N GLY A 100 5.47 19.43 4.38
CA GLY A 100 6.30 20.54 4.89
C GLY A 100 6.03 20.98 6.33
N THR A 101 5.66 20.08 7.24
CA THR A 101 5.33 20.45 8.63
C THR A 101 6.52 20.97 9.44
N THR A 102 7.76 20.77 8.96
CA THR A 102 8.99 21.17 9.65
C THR A 102 10.09 21.73 8.73
N SER A 103 9.91 21.77 7.41
CA SER A 103 10.88 22.32 6.43
C SER A 103 10.22 22.65 5.09
N ARG A 104 10.97 23.23 4.14
CA ARG A 104 10.55 23.32 2.73
C ARG A 104 10.10 21.95 2.21
N PRO A 105 9.03 21.86 1.39
CA PRO A 105 8.55 20.59 0.83
C PRO A 105 9.67 19.86 0.11
N LYS A 106 9.82 18.55 0.36
CA LYS A 106 10.81 17.69 -0.27
C LYS A 106 10.14 16.80 -1.30
N GLY A 107 10.76 16.66 -2.47
CA GLY A 107 10.33 15.74 -3.51
C GLY A 107 10.54 14.28 -3.10
N VAL A 108 9.53 13.45 -3.34
CA VAL A 108 9.49 12.03 -3.02
C VAL A 108 9.23 11.26 -4.32
N PRO A 109 10.29 10.73 -4.97
CA PRO A 109 10.13 9.85 -6.12
C PRO A 109 9.72 8.45 -5.65
N LEU A 110 8.64 7.93 -6.23
CA LEU A 110 8.10 6.61 -5.95
C LEU A 110 8.08 5.77 -7.23
N THR A 111 8.69 4.60 -7.17
CA THR A 111 8.84 3.69 -8.30
C THR A 111 7.58 2.87 -8.57
N GLN A 112 7.49 2.25 -9.76
CA GLN A 112 6.47 1.23 -10.07
C GLN A 112 6.40 0.16 -8.97
N LEU A 113 7.56 -0.33 -8.53
CA LEU A 113 7.66 -1.30 -7.44
C LEU A 113 7.08 -0.76 -6.13
N ASN A 114 7.31 0.51 -5.81
CA ASN A 114 6.76 1.10 -4.59
C ASN A 114 5.22 1.13 -4.63
N LEU A 115 4.63 1.59 -5.75
CA LEU A 115 3.16 1.62 -5.88
C LEU A 115 2.58 0.20 -5.86
N ALA A 116 3.16 -0.74 -6.61
CA ALA A 116 2.71 -2.13 -6.64
C ALA A 116 2.80 -2.80 -5.26
N THR A 117 3.90 -2.59 -4.54
CA THR A 117 4.08 -3.15 -3.19
C THR A 117 3.02 -2.62 -2.23
N SER A 118 2.80 -1.30 -2.20
CA SER A 118 1.82 -0.72 -1.28
C SER A 118 0.38 -1.11 -1.61
N THR A 119 0.01 -1.17 -2.90
CA THR A 119 -1.36 -1.58 -3.26
C THR A 119 -1.62 -3.06 -2.96
N LEU A 120 -0.63 -3.94 -3.16
CA LEU A 120 -0.71 -5.34 -2.74
C LEU A 120 -0.77 -5.49 -1.22
N ASN A 121 -0.02 -4.69 -0.46
CA ASN A 121 -0.08 -4.65 1.00
C ASN A 121 -1.47 -4.24 1.51
N ILE A 122 -2.05 -3.18 0.91
CA ILE A 122 -3.39 -2.69 1.25
C ILE A 122 -4.44 -3.75 0.89
N LYS A 123 -4.35 -4.34 -0.31
CA LYS A 123 -5.22 -5.44 -0.74
C LYS A 123 -5.15 -6.61 0.24
N SER A 124 -3.94 -7.01 0.65
CA SER A 124 -3.72 -8.14 1.55
C SER A 124 -4.31 -7.89 2.94
N VAL A 125 -3.97 -6.77 3.59
CA VAL A 125 -4.39 -6.51 4.97
C VAL A 125 -5.90 -6.34 5.13
N TYR A 126 -6.57 -5.81 4.09
CA TYR A 126 -8.03 -5.62 4.08
C TYR A 126 -8.78 -6.68 3.24
N LYS A 127 -8.07 -7.70 2.74
CA LYS A 127 -8.63 -8.75 1.88
C LYS A 127 -9.57 -8.18 0.81
N LEU A 128 -9.07 -7.21 0.05
CA LEU A 128 -9.83 -6.61 -1.03
C LEU A 128 -9.94 -7.59 -2.20
N THR A 129 -11.13 -7.66 -2.77
CA THR A 129 -11.51 -8.56 -3.86
C THR A 129 -12.26 -7.78 -4.93
N GLU A 130 -12.57 -8.44 -6.04
CA GLU A 130 -13.38 -7.90 -7.12
C GLU A 130 -14.81 -7.57 -6.71
N SER A 131 -15.28 -8.14 -5.59
CA SER A 131 -16.62 -7.87 -5.04
C SER A 131 -16.67 -6.59 -4.21
N ASP A 132 -15.53 -5.94 -3.94
CA ASP A 132 -15.50 -4.71 -3.18
C ASP A 132 -15.82 -3.47 -4.03
N SER A 133 -16.34 -2.45 -3.36
CA SER A 133 -16.62 -1.15 -3.96
C SER A 133 -16.39 -0.04 -2.94
N THR A 134 -15.96 1.13 -3.38
CA THR A 134 -15.74 2.29 -2.51
C THR A 134 -16.08 3.61 -3.19
N VAL A 135 -16.29 4.66 -2.39
CA VAL A 135 -16.47 6.05 -2.85
C VAL A 135 -15.25 6.87 -2.44
N ILE A 136 -14.63 7.58 -3.39
CA ILE A 136 -13.50 8.45 -3.10
C ILE A 136 -13.97 9.72 -2.38
N VAL A 137 -13.44 9.93 -1.17
CA VAL A 137 -13.69 11.14 -0.36
C VAL A 137 -12.43 11.95 -0.10
N LEU A 138 -11.31 11.58 -0.71
CA LEU A 138 -10.01 12.21 -0.52
C LEU A 138 -9.42 12.68 -1.85
N PRO A 139 -8.61 13.75 -1.85
CA PRO A 139 -7.92 14.19 -3.05
C PRO A 139 -6.99 13.10 -3.61
N LEU A 140 -7.05 12.89 -4.93
CA LEU A 140 -6.21 11.92 -5.64
C LEU A 140 -4.79 12.45 -5.94
N PHE A 141 -4.49 13.69 -5.54
CA PHE A 141 -3.13 14.24 -5.56
C PHE A 141 -2.33 13.96 -4.27
N HIS A 142 -2.89 13.19 -3.34
CA HIS A 142 -2.19 12.68 -2.16
C HIS A 142 -2.23 11.15 -2.12
N VAL A 143 -1.22 10.54 -1.49
CA VAL A 143 -1.07 9.08 -1.47
C VAL A 143 -2.24 8.35 -0.82
N HIS A 144 -2.98 8.97 0.10
CA HIS A 144 -4.11 8.29 0.76
C HIS A 144 -5.25 8.00 -0.22
N GLY A 145 -5.80 9.02 -0.87
CA GLY A 145 -6.85 8.83 -1.88
C GLY A 145 -6.34 8.00 -3.06
N LEU A 146 -5.12 8.28 -3.52
CA LEU A 146 -4.53 7.64 -4.69
C LEU A 146 -4.20 6.14 -4.46
N LEU A 147 -3.42 5.80 -3.43
CA LEU A 147 -2.97 4.42 -3.22
C LEU A 147 -4.08 3.58 -2.58
N ALA A 148 -4.66 4.03 -1.46
CA ALA A 148 -5.65 3.22 -0.76
C ALA A 148 -7.01 3.21 -1.48
N GLY A 149 -7.59 4.38 -1.73
CA GLY A 149 -8.93 4.46 -2.31
C GLY A 149 -8.98 3.98 -3.78
N LEU A 150 -8.08 4.50 -4.62
CA LEU A 150 -8.12 4.25 -6.06
C LEU A 150 -7.32 3.00 -6.47
N LEU A 151 -5.99 3.03 -6.37
CA LEU A 151 -5.14 2.02 -7.00
C LEU A 151 -5.25 0.64 -6.34
N SER A 152 -5.44 0.56 -5.02
CA SER A 152 -5.64 -0.72 -4.32
C SER A 152 -6.97 -1.37 -4.65
N SER A 153 -8.02 -0.57 -4.90
CA SER A 153 -9.29 -1.07 -5.40
C SER A 153 -9.11 -1.62 -6.82
N LEU A 154 -8.49 -0.85 -7.73
CA LEU A 154 -8.27 -1.28 -9.11
C LEU A 154 -7.43 -2.56 -9.23
N ILE A 155 -6.33 -2.69 -8.48
CA ILE A 155 -5.50 -3.93 -8.50
C ILE A 155 -6.22 -5.14 -7.86
N SER A 156 -7.28 -4.88 -7.09
CA SER A 156 -8.12 -5.93 -6.53
C SER A 156 -9.22 -6.38 -7.49
N GLY A 157 -9.40 -5.70 -8.63
CA GLY A 157 -10.56 -5.88 -9.50
C GLY A 157 -11.84 -5.23 -8.95
N ALA A 158 -11.72 -4.44 -7.88
CA ALA A 158 -12.83 -3.78 -7.19
C ALA A 158 -13.30 -2.53 -7.94
N ALA A 159 -14.49 -2.04 -7.57
CA ALA A 159 -15.06 -0.81 -8.12
C ALA A 159 -14.70 0.45 -7.31
N VAL A 160 -14.62 1.59 -7.99
CA VAL A 160 -14.38 2.91 -7.37
C VAL A 160 -15.32 3.93 -7.97
N ALA A 161 -16.13 4.56 -7.12
CA ALA A 161 -16.98 5.69 -7.50
C ALA A 161 -16.29 7.02 -7.17
N LEU A 162 -16.34 7.95 -8.13
CA LEU A 162 -15.90 9.33 -7.95
C LEU A 162 -17.13 10.23 -7.77
N PRO A 163 -17.19 11.09 -6.74
CA PRO A 163 -18.30 12.03 -6.60
C PRO A 163 -18.43 12.92 -7.84
N ALA A 164 -19.66 13.20 -8.27
CA ALA A 164 -19.94 13.97 -9.49
C ALA A 164 -19.29 15.37 -9.48
N ALA A 165 -19.17 15.99 -8.30
CA ALA A 165 -18.52 17.30 -8.13
C ALA A 165 -16.98 17.25 -8.17
N GLY A 166 -16.38 16.07 -8.34
CA GLY A 166 -14.93 15.86 -8.32
C GLY A 166 -14.26 16.03 -6.95
N ARG A 167 -15.06 16.16 -5.88
CA ARG A 167 -14.61 16.35 -4.50
C ARG A 167 -15.61 15.74 -3.51
N PHE A 168 -15.16 15.51 -2.29
CA PHE A 168 -16.03 15.06 -1.20
C PHE A 168 -17.20 16.04 -0.97
N SER A 169 -18.39 15.47 -0.77
CA SER A 169 -19.57 16.18 -0.30
C SER A 169 -20.32 15.31 0.71
N ALA A 170 -20.47 15.80 1.93
CA ALA A 170 -21.20 15.09 2.98
C ALA A 170 -22.69 14.88 2.61
N SER A 171 -23.27 15.78 1.79
CA SER A 171 -24.67 15.69 1.39
C SER A 171 -24.97 14.58 0.39
N THR A 172 -23.99 14.17 -0.42
CA THR A 172 -24.16 13.12 -1.44
C THR A 172 -23.45 11.82 -1.07
N PHE A 173 -22.55 11.86 -0.07
CA PHE A 173 -21.71 10.72 0.30
C PHE A 173 -22.52 9.43 0.48
N TRP A 174 -23.52 9.41 1.36
CA TRP A 174 -24.30 8.19 1.60
C TRP A 174 -25.15 7.76 0.41
N THR A 175 -25.69 8.72 -0.36
CA THR A 175 -26.37 8.43 -1.62
C THR A 175 -25.44 7.68 -2.58
N ASP A 176 -24.19 8.12 -2.71
CA ASP A 176 -23.19 7.46 -3.55
C ASP A 176 -22.78 6.09 -2.99
N VAL A 177 -22.55 5.99 -1.67
CA VAL A 177 -22.19 4.70 -1.02
C VAL A 177 -23.28 3.66 -1.26
N ILE A 178 -24.56 4.03 -1.12
CA ILE A 178 -25.70 3.13 -1.38
C ILE A 178 -25.82 2.82 -2.88
N LYS A 179 -25.83 3.84 -3.73
CA LYS A 179 -26.03 3.68 -5.18
C LYS A 179 -24.98 2.78 -5.83
N TYR A 180 -23.74 2.87 -5.37
CA TYR A 180 -22.61 2.13 -5.94
C TYR A 180 -22.20 0.91 -5.10
N ASN A 181 -23.08 0.46 -4.19
CA ASN A 181 -22.90 -0.74 -3.36
C ASN A 181 -21.52 -0.77 -2.66
N ALA A 182 -21.08 0.37 -2.13
CA ALA A 182 -19.77 0.44 -1.50
C ALA A 182 -19.73 -0.48 -0.26
N THR A 183 -18.67 -1.28 -0.17
CA THR A 183 -18.43 -2.24 0.90
C THR A 183 -17.47 -1.70 1.95
N TRP A 184 -16.75 -0.61 1.65
CA TRP A 184 -15.84 0.06 2.57
C TRP A 184 -15.57 1.49 2.11
N TYR A 185 -15.04 2.32 3.00
CA TYR A 185 -14.42 3.60 2.60
C TYR A 185 -13.23 3.93 3.47
N THR A 186 -12.39 4.84 2.99
CA THR A 186 -11.22 5.33 3.71
C THR A 186 -11.22 6.85 3.76
N ALA A 187 -10.98 7.43 4.94
CA ALA A 187 -10.92 8.86 5.11
C ALA A 187 -9.89 9.27 6.18
N VAL A 188 -9.71 10.58 6.33
CA VAL A 188 -8.94 11.17 7.44
C VAL A 188 -9.89 11.52 8.60
N PRO A 189 -9.41 11.61 9.86
CA PRO A 189 -10.26 11.87 11.03
C PRO A 189 -11.20 13.08 10.90
N THR A 190 -10.79 14.15 10.20
CA THR A 190 -11.65 15.33 9.98
C THR A 190 -12.81 15.06 9.04
N ILE A 191 -12.63 14.24 8.00
CA ILE A 191 -13.71 13.82 7.09
C ILE A 191 -14.68 12.88 7.82
N HIS A 192 -14.17 11.98 8.67
CA HIS A 192 -15.02 11.14 9.51
C HIS A 192 -15.92 11.96 10.44
N GLN A 193 -15.39 13.02 11.05
CA GLN A 193 -16.19 13.94 11.87
C GLN A 193 -17.27 14.64 11.05
N ILE A 194 -16.96 15.12 9.84
CA ILE A 194 -17.98 15.71 8.96
C ILE A 194 -19.08 14.70 8.59
N ILE A 195 -18.73 13.43 8.37
CA ILE A 195 -19.71 12.36 8.10
C ILE A 195 -20.59 12.09 9.34
N LEU A 196 -20.01 12.12 10.55
CA LEU A 196 -20.77 12.00 11.80
C LEU A 196 -21.71 13.20 12.02
N ASP A 197 -21.23 14.42 11.84
CA ASP A 197 -22.05 15.64 11.99
C ASP A 197 -23.21 15.63 10.98
N ARG A 198 -22.96 15.14 9.76
CA ARG A 198 -24.00 14.92 8.74
C ARG A 198 -25.02 13.88 9.19
N HIS A 199 -24.59 12.77 9.77
CA HIS A 199 -25.46 11.73 10.32
C HIS A 199 -26.33 12.28 11.47
N GLU A 200 -25.74 13.00 12.41
CA GLU A 200 -26.46 13.58 13.56
C GLU A 200 -27.49 14.62 13.13
N SER A 201 -27.14 15.47 12.15
CA SER A 201 -28.03 16.52 11.64
C SER A 201 -29.16 15.98 10.77
N LYS A 202 -28.91 14.95 9.95
CA LYS A 202 -29.94 14.32 9.12
C LYS A 202 -29.51 12.87 8.78
N PRO A 203 -29.92 11.89 9.60
CA PRO A 203 -29.53 10.51 9.39
C PRO A 203 -30.17 9.96 8.11
N GLU A 204 -29.53 8.97 7.50
CA GLU A 204 -30.14 8.21 6.42
C GLU A 204 -31.13 7.19 7.00
N PRO A 205 -32.21 6.84 6.28
CA PRO A 205 -33.17 5.84 6.77
C PRO A 205 -32.55 4.47 7.02
N ALA A 206 -31.51 4.13 6.26
CA ALA A 206 -30.72 2.92 6.42
C ALA A 206 -29.30 3.17 5.90
N TYR A 207 -28.32 2.56 6.57
CA TYR A 207 -26.93 2.53 6.12
C TYR A 207 -26.61 1.18 5.46
N PRO A 208 -25.72 1.17 4.45
CA PRO A 208 -25.25 -0.09 3.86
C PRO A 208 -24.37 -0.84 4.84
N ASN A 209 -24.36 -2.17 4.74
CA ASN A 209 -23.51 -3.02 5.56
C ASN A 209 -22.05 -2.95 5.05
N LEU A 210 -21.27 -2.05 5.64
CA LEU A 210 -19.86 -1.89 5.31
C LEU A 210 -19.04 -2.99 6.00
N ARG A 211 -18.13 -3.64 5.26
CA ARG A 211 -17.15 -4.58 5.82
C ARG A 211 -16.24 -3.92 6.85
N PHE A 212 -15.84 -2.67 6.60
CA PHE A 212 -15.03 -1.86 7.51
C PHE A 212 -15.02 -0.39 7.09
N ILE A 213 -14.68 0.48 8.04
CA ILE A 213 -14.38 1.89 7.82
C ILE A 213 -12.90 2.11 8.13
N ARG A 214 -12.14 2.70 7.21
CA ARG A 214 -10.71 2.93 7.40
C ARG A 214 -10.41 4.39 7.73
N SER A 215 -9.60 4.61 8.77
CA SER A 215 -9.06 5.94 9.12
C SER A 215 -7.54 5.96 9.01
N CYS A 216 -6.96 7.03 8.47
CA CYS A 216 -5.51 7.13 8.30
C CYS A 216 -5.04 8.60 8.18
N SER A 217 -3.73 8.80 8.03
CA SER A 217 -3.03 10.10 7.87
C SER A 217 -2.93 10.98 9.11
N ALA A 218 -3.84 10.85 10.07
CA ALA A 218 -3.75 11.49 11.38
C ALA A 218 -4.36 10.58 12.45
N SER A 219 -4.03 10.85 13.72
CA SER A 219 -4.54 10.09 14.87
C SER A 219 -6.06 10.14 14.92
N LEU A 220 -6.70 8.97 15.04
CA LEU A 220 -8.12 8.86 15.27
C LEU A 220 -8.40 8.80 16.77
N ALA A 221 -9.10 9.81 17.30
CA ALA A 221 -9.50 9.79 18.70
C ALA A 221 -10.41 8.58 18.99
N PRO A 222 -10.19 7.84 20.09
CA PRO A 222 -11.03 6.69 20.47
C PRO A 222 -12.52 7.01 20.54
N SER A 223 -12.89 8.24 20.91
CA SER A 223 -14.28 8.69 20.93
C SER A 223 -14.89 8.82 19.52
N VAL A 224 -14.10 9.24 18.52
CA VAL A 224 -14.56 9.30 17.13
C VAL A 224 -14.69 7.89 16.56
N LEU A 225 -13.76 6.99 16.88
CA LEU A 225 -13.85 5.58 16.52
C LEU A 225 -15.16 4.97 17.04
N ALA A 226 -15.42 5.09 18.33
CA ALA A 226 -16.64 4.54 18.95
C ALA A 226 -17.93 5.13 18.34
N ARG A 227 -17.94 6.43 18.03
CA ARG A 227 -19.08 7.07 17.36
C ARG A 227 -19.31 6.54 15.94
N LEU A 228 -18.24 6.29 15.18
CA LEU A 228 -18.35 5.71 13.83
C LEU A 228 -18.92 4.29 13.88
N GLU A 229 -18.41 3.44 14.78
CA GLU A 229 -18.90 2.07 14.92
C GLU A 229 -20.37 2.04 15.37
N ALA A 230 -20.73 2.89 16.35
CA ALA A 230 -22.12 2.99 16.81
C ALA A 230 -23.07 3.55 15.75
N ALA A 231 -22.62 4.49 14.91
CA ALA A 231 -23.46 5.12 13.89
C ALA A 231 -23.66 4.24 12.65
N PHE A 232 -22.64 3.48 12.25
CA PHE A 232 -22.60 2.82 10.93
C PHE A 232 -22.42 1.31 11.00
N ASP A 233 -22.40 0.72 12.20
CA ASP A 233 -22.37 -0.73 12.45
C ASP A 233 -21.27 -1.46 11.66
N ALA A 234 -20.08 -0.85 11.59
CA ALA A 234 -18.95 -1.37 10.85
C ALA A 234 -17.65 -1.19 11.65
N PRO A 235 -16.73 -2.17 11.65
CA PRO A 235 -15.48 -2.06 12.39
C PRO A 235 -14.61 -0.95 11.82
N VAL A 236 -14.04 -0.13 12.71
CA VAL A 236 -13.19 1.00 12.31
C VAL A 236 -11.72 0.65 12.45
N LEU A 237 -11.01 0.64 11.33
CA LEU A 237 -9.63 0.23 11.22
C LEU A 237 -8.72 1.44 11.03
N GLU A 238 -8.06 1.86 12.11
CA GLU A 238 -7.02 2.89 12.04
C GLU A 238 -5.73 2.33 11.42
N ALA A 239 -5.08 3.13 10.59
CA ALA A 239 -3.83 2.80 9.92
C ALA A 239 -2.84 3.98 9.97
N TYR A 240 -1.54 3.65 9.89
CA TYR A 240 -0.46 4.62 9.77
C TYR A 240 0.16 4.57 8.37
N ALA A 241 0.45 5.75 7.84
CA ALA A 241 0.96 5.92 6.49
C ALA A 241 1.74 7.22 6.33
N MET A 242 2.62 7.27 5.34
CA MET A 242 3.33 8.47 4.90
C MET A 242 3.66 8.43 3.41
N THR A 243 3.98 9.58 2.81
CA THR A 243 4.28 9.70 1.37
C THR A 243 5.49 8.86 0.99
N GLU A 244 6.55 8.88 1.80
CA GLU A 244 7.81 8.18 1.61
C GLU A 244 7.65 6.65 1.62
N ALA A 245 6.63 6.14 2.31
CA ALA A 245 6.29 4.72 2.34
C ALA A 245 5.33 4.30 1.20
N SER A 246 5.03 5.19 0.25
CA SER A 246 3.94 4.99 -0.71
C SER A 246 2.63 4.62 -0.01
N HIS A 247 2.27 5.41 1.01
CA HIS A 247 1.13 5.18 1.89
C HIS A 247 1.39 4.18 3.03
N LEU A 248 0.86 2.95 2.95
CA LEU A 248 0.62 2.08 4.12
C LEU A 248 1.90 1.59 4.82
N MET A 249 1.97 1.75 6.15
CA MET A 249 3.04 1.22 7.00
C MET A 249 2.54 0.26 8.07
N ALA A 250 1.40 0.57 8.68
CA ALA A 250 0.75 -0.26 9.71
C ALA A 250 -0.77 -0.14 9.62
N SER A 251 -1.48 -1.17 10.03
CA SER A 251 -2.95 -1.15 10.14
C SER A 251 -3.45 -2.04 11.26
N ASN A 252 -4.59 -1.65 11.84
CA ASN A 252 -5.43 -2.62 12.53
C ASN A 252 -5.92 -3.69 11.53
N PRO A 253 -5.99 -4.96 11.96
CA PRO A 253 -6.46 -6.04 11.10
C PRO A 253 -7.99 -6.00 10.98
N LEU A 254 -8.52 -6.68 9.96
CA LEU A 254 -9.94 -7.06 9.93
C LEU A 254 -10.31 -7.91 11.17
N PRO A 255 -11.57 -7.86 11.65
CA PRO A 255 -11.99 -8.58 12.86
C PRO A 255 -11.66 -10.08 12.87
N GLU A 256 -11.80 -10.76 11.73
CA GLU A 256 -11.50 -12.19 11.63
C GLU A 256 -9.98 -12.50 11.71
N CYS A 257 -9.13 -11.48 11.54
CA CYS A 257 -7.67 -11.58 11.67
C CYS A 257 -7.16 -11.13 13.06
N GLY A 258 -8.04 -10.63 13.92
CA GLY A 258 -7.77 -10.22 15.30
C GLY A 258 -8.46 -8.91 15.69
N PRO A 259 -8.34 -8.50 16.97
CA PRO A 259 -8.96 -7.28 17.44
C PRO A 259 -8.27 -6.04 16.85
N HIS A 260 -9.06 -5.05 16.46
CA HIS A 260 -8.60 -3.68 16.28
C HIS A 260 -8.54 -2.99 17.66
N LYS A 261 -7.61 -2.05 17.85
CA LYS A 261 -7.40 -1.36 19.13
C LYS A 261 -7.52 0.14 18.94
N ALA A 262 -8.50 0.77 19.59
CA ALA A 262 -8.65 2.21 19.55
C ALA A 262 -7.40 2.94 20.07
N GLY A 263 -7.02 4.05 19.41
CA GLY A 263 -5.80 4.80 19.72
C GLY A 263 -4.50 4.09 19.32
N SER A 264 -4.59 3.02 18.52
CA SER A 264 -3.45 2.32 17.96
C SER A 264 -3.64 2.19 16.46
N VAL A 265 -2.56 2.38 15.70
CA VAL A 265 -2.53 2.19 14.24
C VAL A 265 -2.35 0.72 13.85
N GLY A 266 -2.36 -0.20 14.82
CA GLY A 266 -2.27 -1.64 14.63
C GLY A 266 -0.85 -2.15 14.33
N LYS A 267 -0.76 -3.20 13.51
CA LYS A 267 0.49 -3.94 13.27
C LYS A 267 1.19 -3.44 12.00
N PRO A 268 2.54 -3.52 11.93
CA PRO A 268 3.26 -3.27 10.69
C PRO A 268 2.75 -4.14 9.53
N VAL A 269 2.66 -3.56 8.33
CA VAL A 269 2.25 -4.24 7.10
C VAL A 269 3.39 -4.18 6.08
N GLY A 270 3.66 -5.28 5.39
CA GLY A 270 4.64 -5.31 4.29
C GLY A 270 6.11 -5.13 4.71
N GLN A 271 6.45 -5.42 5.97
CA GLN A 271 7.83 -5.33 6.46
C GLN A 271 8.72 -6.35 5.75
N LYS A 272 9.77 -5.87 5.09
CA LYS A 272 10.79 -6.75 4.50
C LYS A 272 11.82 -7.13 5.56
N ILE A 273 12.02 -8.42 5.74
CA ILE A 273 13.08 -8.94 6.59
C ILE A 273 14.24 -9.31 5.67
N SER A 274 15.44 -8.77 5.92
CA SER A 274 16.65 -9.15 5.19
C SER A 274 17.13 -10.51 5.71
N PRO A 275 17.09 -11.59 4.92
CA PRO A 275 17.59 -12.89 5.37
C PRO A 275 19.08 -12.84 5.67
N ILE A 276 19.84 -11.96 4.99
CA ILE A 276 21.28 -11.78 5.20
C ILE A 276 21.57 -11.20 6.60
N GLU A 277 20.74 -10.26 7.06
CA GLU A 277 20.87 -9.71 8.41
C GLU A 277 20.63 -10.80 9.47
N VAL A 278 19.61 -11.63 9.26
CA VAL A 278 19.29 -12.73 10.16
C VAL A 278 20.36 -13.81 10.11
N ASP A 279 20.89 -14.14 8.93
CA ASP A 279 22.03 -15.06 8.78
C ASP A 279 23.24 -14.57 9.58
N ALA A 280 23.58 -13.28 9.48
CA ALA A 280 24.73 -12.72 10.18
C ALA A 280 24.60 -12.84 11.71
N VAL A 281 23.39 -12.61 12.26
CA VAL A 281 23.12 -12.81 13.68
C VAL A 281 23.16 -14.29 14.06
N LEU A 282 22.61 -15.18 13.24
CA LEU A 282 22.67 -16.62 13.52
C LEU A 282 24.14 -17.12 13.52
N LEU A 283 24.96 -16.65 12.59
CA LEU A 283 26.38 -17.00 12.48
C LEU A 283 27.25 -16.40 13.60
N SER A 284 26.79 -15.35 14.29
CA SER A 284 27.48 -14.82 15.47
C SER A 284 27.22 -15.63 16.75
N HIS A 285 26.30 -16.61 16.71
CA HIS A 285 26.09 -17.52 17.82
C HIS A 285 27.30 -18.47 17.96
N PRO A 286 27.93 -18.60 19.14
CA PRO A 286 29.20 -19.33 19.30
C PRO A 286 29.09 -20.81 18.87
N ASN A 287 27.94 -21.43 19.10
CA ASN A 287 27.71 -22.84 18.80
C ASN A 287 27.21 -23.13 17.37
N VAL A 288 26.97 -22.11 16.54
CA VAL A 288 26.47 -22.28 15.17
C VAL A 288 27.65 -22.32 14.18
N ALA A 289 27.70 -23.36 13.34
CA ALA A 289 28.71 -23.51 12.30
C ALA A 289 28.23 -22.91 10.97
N GLN A 290 26.96 -23.15 10.61
CA GLN A 290 26.33 -22.61 9.41
C GLN A 290 24.88 -22.25 9.71
N ALA A 291 24.37 -21.22 9.05
CA ALA A 291 22.98 -20.80 9.18
C ALA A 291 22.44 -20.27 7.85
N VAL A 292 21.14 -20.42 7.67
CA VAL A 292 20.40 -19.81 6.58
C VAL A 292 18.96 -19.54 7.01
N ALA A 293 18.53 -18.28 6.93
CA ALA A 293 17.17 -17.84 7.12
C ALA A 293 16.39 -17.90 5.79
N PHE A 294 15.09 -18.10 5.81
CA PHE A 294 14.30 -18.16 4.58
C PHE A 294 12.84 -17.83 4.85
N GLY A 295 12.18 -17.26 3.85
CA GLY A 295 10.74 -17.02 3.87
C GLY A 295 9.96 -18.32 3.71
N VAL A 296 8.86 -18.46 4.45
CA VAL A 296 7.85 -19.50 4.29
C VAL A 296 6.47 -18.86 4.17
N PRO A 297 5.52 -19.44 3.42
CA PRO A 297 4.16 -18.93 3.37
C PRO A 297 3.51 -18.92 4.77
N ASP A 298 2.81 -17.84 5.10
CA ASP A 298 2.05 -17.67 6.33
C ASP A 298 0.67 -17.05 6.03
N GLU A 299 -0.39 -17.59 6.65
CA GLU A 299 -1.77 -17.14 6.39
C GLU A 299 -2.03 -15.69 6.82
N LYS A 300 -1.28 -15.19 7.81
CA LYS A 300 -1.51 -13.87 8.41
C LYS A 300 -0.62 -12.79 7.80
N TYR A 301 0.64 -13.10 7.57
CA TYR A 301 1.67 -12.16 7.12
C TYR A 301 2.00 -12.32 5.63
N GLY A 302 1.43 -13.30 4.94
CA GLY A 302 1.78 -13.69 3.58
C GLY A 302 3.07 -14.52 3.57
N GLU A 303 4.13 -13.96 4.14
CA GLU A 303 5.39 -14.66 4.40
C GLU A 303 5.87 -14.43 5.84
N GLU A 304 6.42 -15.50 6.42
CA GLU A 304 7.10 -15.55 7.71
C GLU A 304 8.57 -15.92 7.50
N ILE A 305 9.46 -15.50 8.41
CA ILE A 305 10.86 -15.94 8.38
C ILE A 305 11.10 -17.13 9.30
N ASN A 306 11.71 -18.17 8.75
CA ASN A 306 12.27 -19.32 9.47
C ASN A 306 13.77 -19.41 9.23
N CYS A 307 14.47 -20.31 9.93
CA CYS A 307 15.86 -20.58 9.65
C CYS A 307 16.25 -22.04 9.85
N ALA A 308 17.35 -22.43 9.23
CA ALA A 308 18.02 -23.70 9.48
C ALA A 308 19.46 -23.44 9.93
N VAL A 309 19.90 -24.20 10.93
CA VAL A 309 21.23 -24.08 11.54
C VAL A 309 21.93 -25.44 11.60
N ILE A 310 23.24 -25.43 11.38
CA ILE A 310 24.13 -26.57 11.62
C ILE A 310 24.95 -26.26 12.87
N PRO A 311 24.87 -27.08 13.93
CA PRO A 311 25.72 -26.94 15.11
C PRO A 311 27.21 -27.12 14.80
N ARG A 312 28.08 -26.56 15.64
CA ARG A 312 29.50 -26.95 15.67
C ARG A 312 29.62 -28.40 16.16
N GLU A 313 30.72 -29.03 15.77
CA GLU A 313 31.01 -30.42 16.11
C GLU A 313 31.01 -30.63 17.63
N GLY A 314 30.36 -31.70 18.10
CA GLY A 314 30.23 -32.03 19.51
C GLY A 314 29.23 -31.18 20.29
N VAL A 315 28.53 -30.23 19.65
CA VAL A 315 27.53 -29.39 20.32
C VAL A 315 26.12 -29.87 20.00
N ASN A 316 25.31 -30.09 21.04
CA ASN A 316 23.87 -30.22 20.92
C ASN A 316 23.24 -28.84 21.09
N LEU A 317 22.49 -28.38 20.09
CA LEU A 317 21.83 -27.08 20.07
C LEU A 317 20.32 -27.31 20.11
N GLU A 318 19.59 -26.43 20.78
CA GLU A 318 18.13 -26.46 20.82
C GLU A 318 17.52 -25.24 20.11
N GLU A 319 16.32 -25.42 19.55
CA GLU A 319 15.57 -24.34 18.89
C GLU A 319 15.33 -23.15 19.82
N ALA A 320 15.09 -23.41 21.11
CA ALA A 320 14.83 -22.39 22.11
C ALA A 320 16.06 -21.49 22.34
N GLU A 321 17.27 -22.05 22.33
CA GLU A 321 18.53 -21.31 22.52
C GLU A 321 18.76 -20.32 21.37
N ILE A 322 18.62 -20.80 20.13
CA ILE A 322 18.74 -19.96 18.93
C ILE A 322 17.66 -18.88 18.92
N SER A 323 16.41 -19.26 19.19
CA SER A 323 15.29 -18.30 19.25
C SER A 323 15.53 -17.22 20.30
N GLN A 324 16.05 -17.58 21.48
CA GLN A 324 16.36 -16.63 22.56
C GLN A 324 17.53 -15.73 22.18
N TYR A 325 18.56 -16.27 21.53
CA TYR A 325 19.68 -15.47 21.02
C TYR A 325 19.22 -14.47 19.98
N CYS A 326 18.39 -14.88 19.01
CA CYS A 326 17.80 -13.96 18.03
C CYS A 326 16.96 -12.88 18.70
N LYS A 327 16.12 -13.19 19.70
CA LYS A 327 15.32 -12.19 20.44
C LYS A 327 16.16 -11.12 21.15
N LYS A 328 17.39 -11.46 21.57
CA LYS A 328 18.32 -10.50 22.19
C LYS A 328 19.03 -9.60 21.17
N ASN A 329 19.18 -10.06 19.93
CA ASN A 329 20.04 -9.43 18.92
C ASN A 329 19.28 -8.91 17.68
N LEU A 330 18.00 -9.21 17.55
CA LEU A 330 17.13 -8.78 16.45
C LEU A 330 15.85 -8.15 16.99
N ALA A 331 15.28 -7.22 16.22
CA ALA A 331 13.92 -6.74 16.47
C ALA A 331 12.93 -7.92 16.42
N SER A 332 11.90 -7.88 17.27
CA SER A 332 10.98 -9.01 17.50
C SER A 332 10.32 -9.59 16.24
N PHE A 333 10.12 -8.78 15.20
CA PHE A 333 9.53 -9.21 13.93
C PHE A 333 10.52 -9.89 12.98
N LYS A 334 11.84 -9.74 13.19
CA LYS A 334 12.89 -10.41 12.39
C LYS A 334 13.32 -11.76 12.97
N VAL A 335 12.89 -12.07 14.18
CA VAL A 335 13.22 -13.33 14.87
C VAL A 335 12.57 -14.50 14.11
N PRO A 336 13.35 -15.51 13.67
CA PRO A 336 12.82 -16.72 13.08
C PRO A 336 11.75 -17.37 13.95
N LYS A 337 10.64 -17.78 13.34
CA LYS A 337 9.50 -18.35 14.05
C LYS A 337 9.66 -19.84 14.28
N LYS A 338 10.36 -20.51 13.36
CA LYS A 338 10.84 -21.88 13.47
C LYS A 338 12.35 -21.96 13.21
N VAL A 339 13.05 -22.75 14.02
CA VAL A 339 14.47 -23.08 13.83
C VAL A 339 14.60 -24.58 13.53
N PHE A 340 15.15 -24.91 12.36
CA PHE A 340 15.47 -26.28 11.98
C PHE A 340 16.93 -26.58 12.29
N ILE A 341 17.19 -27.62 13.09
CA ILE A 341 18.54 -28.07 13.38
C ILE A 341 18.84 -29.25 12.47
N THR A 342 19.90 -29.14 11.67
CA THR A 342 20.23 -30.13 10.63
C THR A 342 21.73 -30.41 10.61
N GLY A 343 22.10 -31.59 10.10
CA GLY A 343 23.50 -31.94 9.85
C GLY A 343 24.05 -31.40 8.53
N SER A 344 23.18 -30.99 7.60
CA SER A 344 23.62 -30.45 6.30
C SER A 344 22.63 -29.46 5.69
N LEU A 345 23.13 -28.62 4.78
CA LEU A 345 22.36 -27.66 4.00
C LEU A 345 22.66 -27.83 2.50
N PRO A 346 21.65 -27.86 1.63
CA PRO A 346 21.82 -27.87 0.18
C PRO A 346 22.71 -26.73 -0.32
N LYS A 347 23.76 -27.08 -1.09
CA LYS A 347 24.74 -26.15 -1.66
C LYS A 347 24.91 -26.37 -3.16
N THR A 348 25.34 -25.35 -3.88
CA THR A 348 25.81 -25.47 -5.27
C THR A 348 27.19 -26.15 -5.33
N ALA A 349 27.65 -26.52 -6.53
CA ALA A 349 29.02 -26.99 -6.75
C ALA A 349 30.11 -26.01 -6.27
N THR A 350 29.78 -24.71 -6.20
CA THR A 350 30.66 -23.65 -5.68
C THR A 350 30.51 -23.39 -4.18
N GLY A 351 29.73 -24.22 -3.47
CA GLY A 351 29.56 -24.14 -2.01
C GLY A 351 28.53 -23.11 -1.52
N LYS A 352 27.81 -22.42 -2.41
CA LYS A 352 26.79 -21.43 -2.03
C LYS A 352 25.52 -22.15 -1.56
N ILE A 353 25.01 -21.77 -0.39
CA ILE A 353 23.74 -22.30 0.14
C ILE A 353 22.58 -21.86 -0.75
N GLN A 354 21.73 -22.81 -1.13
CA GLN A 354 20.58 -22.55 -2.00
C GLN A 354 19.32 -22.30 -1.16
N ARG A 355 19.15 -21.05 -0.68
CA ARG A 355 18.09 -20.63 0.27
C ARG A 355 16.68 -21.10 -0.14
N ARG A 356 16.35 -21.03 -1.43
CA ARG A 356 15.03 -21.47 -1.95
C ARG A 356 14.83 -22.98 -1.82
N ILE A 357 15.84 -23.78 -2.15
CA ILE A 357 15.79 -25.24 -2.03
C ILE A 357 15.72 -25.66 -0.56
N VAL A 358 16.43 -24.93 0.32
CA VAL A 358 16.35 -25.14 1.77
C VAL A 358 14.92 -24.90 2.26
N ALA A 359 14.28 -23.80 1.83
CA ALA A 359 12.91 -23.50 2.19
C ALA A 359 11.94 -24.60 1.74
N GLU A 360 12.03 -25.04 0.48
CA GLU A 360 11.22 -26.11 -0.10
C GLU A 360 11.40 -27.44 0.67
N HIS A 361 12.65 -27.79 1.02
CA HIS A 361 12.95 -28.99 1.80
C HIS A 361 12.27 -28.99 3.17
N PHE A 362 12.42 -27.92 3.95
CA PHE A 362 11.85 -27.84 5.29
C PHE A 362 10.32 -27.61 5.29
N LEU A 363 9.78 -26.93 4.29
CA LEU A 363 8.34 -26.82 4.08
C LEU A 363 7.70 -28.19 3.87
N SER A 364 8.31 -29.07 3.08
CA SER A 364 7.78 -30.42 2.86
C SER A 364 7.70 -31.26 4.14
N GLN A 365 8.65 -31.08 5.07
CA GLN A 365 8.67 -31.77 6.35
C GLN A 365 7.58 -31.26 7.31
N MET A 366 7.29 -29.95 7.31
CA MET A 366 6.20 -29.37 8.09
C MET A 366 4.82 -29.87 7.63
N SER A 367 4.64 -30.03 6.31
CA SER A 367 3.41 -30.55 5.71
C SER A 367 3.18 -32.03 6.03
N ALA A 368 4.25 -32.84 5.99
CA ALA A 368 4.18 -34.28 6.30
C ALA A 368 3.86 -34.56 7.79
N ALA A 369 4.28 -33.67 8.70
CA ALA A 369 4.00 -33.78 10.14
C ALA A 369 2.54 -33.45 10.52
N LYS A 370 1.76 -32.82 9.62
CA LYS A 370 0.36 -32.42 9.86
C LYS A 370 -0.69 -33.46 9.44
N VAL A 371 -0.31 -34.59 8.83
CA VAL A 371 -1.26 -35.66 8.50
C VAL A 371 -1.47 -36.54 9.74
N PRO A 372 -2.66 -36.56 10.36
CA PRO A 372 -2.93 -37.49 11.45
C PRO A 372 -2.85 -38.91 10.88
N LYS A 373 -1.99 -39.76 11.44
CA LYS A 373 -2.11 -41.21 11.22
C LYS A 373 -3.41 -41.66 11.88
N PHE A 374 -4.49 -41.73 11.10
CA PHE A 374 -5.63 -42.56 11.48
C PHE A 374 -5.15 -44.01 11.38
N GLY A 375 -4.99 -44.63 12.55
CA GLY A 375 -4.61 -46.02 12.72
C GLY A 375 -5.72 -46.98 12.31
N ALA A 376 -5.29 -48.17 11.92
CA ALA A 376 -6.03 -49.32 11.42
C ALA A 376 -7.00 -49.95 12.43
#